data_AF-A0A7C3EVI5-F1
#
_entry.id   AF-A0A7C3EVI5-F1
#
_cell.length_a   1.000
_cell.length_b   1.000
_cell.length_c   1.000
_cell.angle_alpha   90.00
_cell.angle_beta   90.00
_cell.angle_gamma   90.00
#
_symmetry.space_group_name_H-M   'P 1'
#
loop_
_entity.id
_entity.type
_entity.pdbx_description
1 polymer ?
#
loop_
_entity_poly.entity_id
_entity_poly.type
_entity_poly.pdbx_seq_one_letter_code
_entity_poly.pdbx_strand_id
1 'polypeptide(L)' 'MDLATSGFGLVAALAWNEVIKETVNNYIKPFFGKSSGLISLVIYALLVTLLAVVVTYQISKLNKNK' A
#
# COMPACT_ATOMS: atom_id res chain seq x y z
N MET A 1 -9.76 18.44 17.15
CA MET A 1 -9.43 17.02 16.98
C MET A 1 -8.49 16.77 15.80
N ASP A 2 -8.23 17.76 14.93
CA ASP A 2 -7.58 17.54 13.63
C ASP A 2 -6.07 17.25 13.63
N LEU A 3 -5.32 17.62 14.68
CA LEU A 3 -3.86 17.39 14.75
C LEU A 3 -3.49 15.92 15.06
N ALA A 4 -4.23 15.30 15.99
CA ALA A 4 -3.97 13.90 16.34
C ALA A 4 -4.28 12.97 15.17
N THR A 5 -5.43 13.17 14.51
CA THR A 5 -5.87 12.33 13.37
C THR A 5 -4.97 12.46 12.15
N SER A 6 -4.49 13.67 11.84
CA SER A 6 -3.55 13.88 10.72
C SER A 6 -2.16 13.30 11.01
N GLY A 7 -1.67 13.40 12.25
CA GLY A 7 -0.44 12.74 12.69
C GLY A 7 -0.53 11.20 12.62
N PHE A 8 -1.67 10.61 13.02
CA PHE A 8 -1.90 9.17 12.89
C PHE A 8 -1.98 8.71 11.43
N GLY A 9 -2.50 9.54 10.52
CA GLY A 9 -2.53 9.23 9.08
C GLY A 9 -1.13 9.04 8.47
N LEU A 10 -0.16 9.86 8.88
CA LEU A 10 1.25 9.73 8.47
C LEU A 10 1.88 8.45 8.99
N VAL A 11 1.65 8.12 10.27
CA VAL A 11 2.16 6.88 10.89
C VAL A 11 1.53 5.65 10.22
N ALA A 12 0.21 5.68 9.95
CA ALA A 12 -0.49 4.61 9.26
C ALA A 12 0.03 4.40 7.83
N ALA A 13 0.29 5.48 7.09
CA ALA A 13 0.90 5.39 5.77
C ALA A 13 2.31 4.78 5.81
N LEU A 14 3.12 5.12 6.82
CA LEU A 14 4.46 4.58 6.98
C LEU A 14 4.43 3.08 7.37
N ALA A 15 3.56 2.71 8.31
CA ALA A 15 3.38 1.31 8.71
C ALA A 15 2.87 0.45 7.54
N TRP A 16 1.95 0.98 6.74
CA TRP A 16 1.42 0.28 5.57
C TRP A 16 2.49 0.09 4.48
N ASN A 17 3.37 1.07 4.28
CA ASN A 17 4.52 0.95 3.38
C ASN A 17 5.43 -0.21 3.79
N GLU A 18 5.78 -0.30 5.08
CA GLU A 18 6.63 -1.37 5.61
C GLU A 18 5.97 -2.75 5.50
N VAL A 19 4.67 -2.89 5.83
CA VAL A 19 3.91 -4.14 5.68
C VAL A 19 3.97 -4.67 4.24
N ILE A 20 3.77 -3.80 3.25
CA ILE A 20 3.81 -4.22 1.85
C ILE A 20 5.24 -4.63 1.46
N LYS A 21 6.28 -3.89 1.86
CA LYS A 21 7.67 -4.26 1.58
C LYS A 21 8.03 -5.62 2.17
N GLU A 22 7.73 -5.87 3.44
CA GLU A 22 8.00 -7.16 4.08
C GLU A 22 7.20 -8.28 3.44
N THR A 23 5.93 -8.05 3.10
CA THR A 23 5.10 -9.03 2.42
C THR A 23 5.73 -9.42 1.08
N VAL A 24 6.16 -8.44 0.29
CA VAL A 24 6.82 -8.69 -0.99
C VAL A 24 8.18 -9.37 -0.79
N ASN A 25 8.97 -8.94 0.19
CA ASN A 25 10.31 -9.49 0.42
C ASN A 25 10.26 -10.94 0.95
N ASN A 26 9.28 -11.27 1.81
CA ASN A 26 9.16 -12.56 2.48
C ASN A 26 8.28 -13.57 1.72
N TYR A 27 7.25 -13.11 0.99
CA TYR A 27 6.34 -14.00 0.26
C TYR A 27 6.60 -14.02 -1.25
N ILE A 28 6.90 -12.88 -1.87
CA ILE A 28 7.10 -12.79 -3.33
C ILE A 28 8.55 -13.14 -3.71
N LYS A 29 9.55 -12.52 -3.08
CA LYS A 29 10.97 -12.71 -3.41
C LYS A 29 11.47 -14.17 -3.40
N PRO A 30 11.15 -15.02 -2.41
CA PRO A 30 11.55 -16.43 -2.45
C PRO A 30 10.79 -17.22 -3.52
N PHE A 31 9.56 -16.82 -3.88
CA PHE A 31 8.79 -17.43 -4.96
C PHE A 31 9.39 -17.17 -6.35
N PHE A 32 9.98 -15.98 -6.57
CA PHE A 32 10.50 -15.57 -7.87
C PHE A 32 12.02 -15.72 -8.03
N GLY A 33 12.74 -16.20 -7.00
CA GLY A 33 14.19 -16.47 -7.05
C GLY A 33 15.08 -15.22 -7.02
N LYS A 34 16.34 -15.39 -6.59
CA LYS A 34 17.34 -14.31 -6.32
C LYS A 34 17.56 -13.29 -7.46
N SER A 35 17.18 -13.59 -8.70
CA SER A 35 17.34 -12.69 -9.85
C SER A 35 16.16 -11.72 -10.06
N SER A 36 15.06 -11.90 -9.33
CA SER A 36 13.78 -11.22 -9.59
C SER A 36 13.55 -9.95 -8.74
N GLY A 37 14.62 -9.26 -8.34
CA GLY A 37 14.51 -8.01 -7.56
C GLY A 37 13.59 -6.97 -8.21
N LEU A 38 13.62 -6.87 -9.55
CA LEU A 38 12.72 -6.01 -10.33
C LEU A 38 11.26 -6.48 -10.31
N ILE A 39 10.99 -7.78 -10.47
CA ILE A 39 9.63 -8.34 -10.40
C ILE A 39 9.02 -8.09 -9.02
N SER A 40 9.82 -8.18 -7.95
CA SER A 40 9.35 -7.86 -6.60
C SER A 40 8.92 -6.37 -6.47
N LEU A 41 9.67 -5.45 -7.07
CA LEU A 41 9.33 -4.02 -7.10
C LEU A 41 8.08 -3.72 -7.95
N VAL A 42 7.90 -4.43 -9.07
CA VAL A 42 6.72 -4.28 -9.94
C VAL A 42 5.46 -4.78 -9.22
N ILE A 43 5.54 -5.91 -8.52
CA ILE A 43 4.42 -6.43 -7.71
C ILE A 43 4.11 -5.49 -6.54
N TYR A 44 5.14 -4.99 -5.86
CA TYR A 44 4.98 -3.94 -4.84
C TYR A 44 4.23 -2.72 -5.39
N ALA A 45 4.67 -2.20 -6.56
CA ALA A 45 4.05 -1.04 -7.18
C ALA A 45 2.58 -1.31 -7.54
N LEU A 46 2.28 -2.47 -8.16
CA LEU A 46 0.91 -2.86 -8.51
C LEU A 46 0.00 -2.96 -7.28
N LEU A 47 0.44 -3.57 -6.18
CA LEU A 47 -0.34 -3.69 -4.95
C LEU A 47 -0.64 -2.31 -4.36
N VAL A 48 0.37 -1.44 -4.28
CA VAL A 48 0.19 -0.06 -3.77
C VAL A 48 -0.77 0.73 -4.65
N THR A 49 -0.64 0.65 -5.98
CA THR A 49 -1.54 1.33 -6.91
C THR A 49 -2.97 0.82 -6.78
N LEU A 50 -3.17 -0.50 -6.65
CA LEU A 50 -4.50 -1.08 -6.46
C LEU A 50 -5.14 -0.59 -5.17
N LEU A 51 -4.39 -0.57 -4.06
CA LEU A 51 -4.84 -0.04 -2.78
C LEU A 51 -5.19 1.45 -2.87
N ALA A 52 -4.34 2.25 -3.51
CA ALA A 52 -4.60 3.67 -3.73
C ALA A 52 -5.92 3.86 -4.51
N VAL A 53 -6.10 3.14 -5.62
CA VAL A 53 -7.33 3.18 -6.41
C VAL A 53 -8.55 2.75 -5.59
N VAL A 54 -8.45 1.69 -4.78
CA VAL A 54 -9.56 1.23 -3.93
C VAL A 54 -9.93 2.27 -2.88
N VAL A 55 -8.94 2.87 -2.21
CA VAL A 55 -9.16 3.92 -1.20
C VAL A 55 -9.79 5.15 -1.86
N THR A 56 -9.21 5.63 -2.96
CA THR A 56 -9.75 6.79 -3.72
C THR A 56 -11.16 6.48 -4.24
N TYR A 57 -11.42 5.27 -4.73
CA TYR A 57 -12.72 4.86 -5.22
C TYR A 57 -13.76 4.78 -4.10
N GLN A 58 -13.42 4.23 -2.94
CA GLN A 58 -14.31 4.21 -1.78
C GLN A 58 -14.64 5.62 -1.30
N ILE A 59 -13.65 6.52 -1.21
CA ILE A 59 -13.89 7.92 -0.85
C ILE A 59 -14.80 8.60 -1.88
N SER A 60 -14.57 8.38 -3.16
CA SER A 60 -15.41 8.93 -4.23
C SER A 60 -16.85 8.42 -4.17
N LYS A 61 -17.05 7.13 -3.85
CA LYS A 61 -18.37 6.54 -3.63
C LYS A 61 -19.08 7.11 -2.39
N LEU A 62 -18.35 7.31 -1.29
CA LEU A 62 -18.90 7.91 -0.08
C LEU A 62 -19.34 9.37 -0.30
N ASN A 63 -18.60 10.13 -1.12
CA ASN A 63 -18.97 11.50 -1.48
C ASN A 63 -20.13 11.59 -2.48
N LYS A 64 -20.39 10.55 -3.27
CA LYS A 64 -21.48 10.52 -4.26
C LYS A 64 -22.85 10.19 -3.66
N ASN A 65 -22.90 9.78 -2.38
CA ASN A 65 -24.14 9.55 -1.62
C ASN A 65 -24.56 10.78 -0.79
N LYS A 66 -24.15 11.98 -1.19
CA LYS A 66 -24.77 13.27 -0.83
C LYS A 66 -25.35 13.89 -2.09
#